data_AF-A0A971MWL8-F1
#
_entry.id   AF-A0A971MWL8-F1
#
_cell.length_a   1.000
_cell.length_b   1.000
_cell.length_c   1.000
_cell.angle_alpha   90.00
_cell.angle_beta   90.00
_cell.angle_gamma   90.00
#
_symmetry.space_group_name_H-M   'P 1'
#
loop_
_entity.id
_entity.type
_entity.pdbx_description
1 polymer ?
#
loop_
_entity_poly.entity_id
_entity_poly.type
_entity_poly.pdbx_seq_one_letter_code
_entity_poly.pdbx_strand_id
1 'polypeptide(L)'
;MATYSYKCPNCAGPLTYKPAIGKLKCDFCQSEFTVEEIDKYIKENPDKRIAEDEAKAQANKDISVKEDILGPAAGQSEGLDVDGEHVSTSGEDLKDFDQLSDSDQTIEEHIKGYNCDSCGAEVVTTDTTLTTFCYYCHNPVVITDRVQGNFKPNQVIPFKIDKKKAEEAFLSWAKSKKYVRKDFYSNSQLEKITGMYLPYWSTDTKYDLVLQGKGYTEKSYTSGDYRITDTSEYDINRRGNFIVNNVSELAYTKVDKTLLDSITPFKYEEVEPFKIFYLNGFFSETFDKSFEETKPALDSRRKDYVENVITQNLAQYSRYNLSNKEINILEEKKNYMLLPTWMMTYDYMGKKYIYALNGQTGKAFGDLPIDNKLIFRDAAIFGIVVFILVLLGGAFIW
;
A
#
# COMPACT_ATOMS: atom_id res chain seq x y z
N MET A 1 9.95 -10.24 23.41
CA MET A 1 9.25 -8.96 23.14
C MET A 1 7.75 -9.21 23.23
N ALA A 2 6.97 -8.20 23.62
CA ALA A 2 5.53 -8.36 23.86
C ALA A 2 4.76 -8.46 22.53
N THR A 3 3.65 -9.18 22.52
CA THR A 3 2.66 -9.12 21.44
C THR A 3 1.33 -8.69 22.02
N TYR A 4 0.48 -8.08 21.20
CA TYR A 4 -0.81 -7.58 21.66
C TYR A 4 -1.93 -8.52 21.21
N SER A 5 -2.67 -9.08 22.16
CA SER A 5 -3.91 -9.81 21.89
C SER A 5 -5.09 -9.25 22.71
N TYR A 6 -6.12 -8.78 22.01
CA TYR A 6 -7.34 -8.23 22.61
C TYR A 6 -8.32 -9.34 22.97
N LYS A 7 -8.77 -9.34 24.23
CA LYS A 7 -9.62 -10.39 24.80
C LYS A 7 -11.11 -10.05 24.72
N CYS A 8 -11.90 -11.00 24.28
CA CYS A 8 -13.36 -10.94 24.26
C CYS A 8 -13.91 -10.68 25.66
N PRO A 9 -14.82 -9.70 25.85
CA PRO A 9 -15.45 -9.43 27.14
C PRO A 9 -16.16 -10.64 27.76
N ASN A 10 -16.72 -11.52 26.91
CA ASN A 10 -17.57 -12.63 27.35
C ASN A 10 -16.80 -13.91 27.71
N CYS A 11 -15.69 -14.20 27.02
CA CYS A 11 -14.99 -15.48 27.18
C CYS A 11 -13.46 -15.38 27.16
N ALA A 12 -12.91 -14.17 27.15
CA ALA A 12 -11.48 -13.88 27.09
C ALA A 12 -10.72 -14.42 25.85
N GLY A 13 -11.41 -15.01 24.88
CA GLY A 13 -10.81 -15.45 23.61
C GLY A 13 -10.45 -14.27 22.68
N PRO A 14 -9.57 -14.48 21.69
CA PRO A 14 -9.20 -13.44 20.72
C PRO A 14 -10.40 -12.93 19.91
N LEU A 15 -10.32 -11.65 19.52
CA LEU A 15 -11.27 -10.99 18.63
C LEU A 15 -10.64 -10.73 17.26
N THR A 16 -11.38 -11.02 16.20
CA THR A 16 -10.97 -10.77 14.81
C THR A 16 -11.92 -9.80 14.13
N TYR A 17 -11.38 -8.82 13.40
CA TYR A 17 -12.21 -7.91 12.62
C TYR A 17 -12.76 -8.63 11.38
N LYS A 18 -14.08 -8.60 11.20
CA LYS A 18 -14.76 -9.24 10.07
C LYS A 18 -15.30 -8.14 9.12
N PRO A 19 -14.66 -7.91 7.95
CA PRO A 19 -15.04 -6.85 7.01
C PRO A 19 -16.50 -6.89 6.58
N ALA A 20 -17.04 -8.10 6.38
CA ALA A 20 -18.39 -8.33 5.89
C ALA A 20 -19.49 -7.71 6.76
N ILE A 21 -19.24 -7.60 8.07
CA ILE A 21 -20.18 -7.06 9.06
C ILE A 21 -19.66 -5.79 9.73
N GLY A 22 -18.42 -5.37 9.46
CA GLY A 22 -17.79 -4.19 10.07
C GLY A 22 -17.63 -4.29 11.59
N LYS A 23 -17.52 -5.52 12.13
CA LYS A 23 -17.50 -5.80 13.57
C LYS A 23 -16.36 -6.74 13.94
N LEU A 24 -16.02 -6.73 15.23
CA LEU A 24 -15.17 -7.73 15.87
C LEU A 24 -16.00 -8.95 16.23
N LYS A 25 -15.53 -10.13 15.83
CA LYS A 25 -16.15 -11.42 16.16
C LYS A 25 -15.21 -12.26 17.00
N CYS A 26 -15.74 -12.86 18.06
CA CYS A 26 -15.04 -13.89 18.82
C CYS A 26 -15.35 -15.27 18.24
N ASP A 27 -14.34 -16.00 17.76
CA ASP A 27 -14.58 -17.32 17.15
C ASP A 27 -14.89 -18.41 18.21
N PHE A 28 -14.68 -18.14 19.50
CA PHE A 28 -14.97 -19.07 20.61
C PHE A 28 -16.42 -19.01 21.10
N CYS A 29 -16.91 -17.81 21.42
CA CYS A 29 -18.28 -17.61 21.95
C CYS A 29 -19.26 -17.00 20.93
N GLN A 30 -18.80 -16.75 19.69
CA GLN A 30 -19.59 -16.19 18.59
C GLN A 30 -20.18 -14.79 18.86
N SER A 31 -19.76 -14.13 19.94
CA SER A 31 -20.19 -12.76 20.24
C SER A 31 -19.61 -11.77 19.23
N GLU A 32 -20.39 -10.76 18.89
CA GLU A 32 -20.02 -9.68 17.98
C GLU A 32 -20.05 -8.34 18.70
N PHE A 33 -19.06 -7.50 18.41
CA PHE A 33 -18.91 -6.18 19.01
C PHE A 33 -18.50 -5.18 17.94
N THR A 34 -18.96 -3.94 18.06
CA THR A 34 -18.40 -2.81 17.29
C THR A 34 -16.99 -2.48 17.80
N VAL A 35 -16.22 -1.79 16.96
CA VAL A 35 -14.87 -1.34 17.34
C VAL A 35 -14.95 -0.36 18.50
N GLU A 36 -15.98 0.49 18.53
CA GLU A 36 -16.25 1.49 19.54
C GLU A 36 -16.63 0.86 20.89
N GLU A 37 -17.45 -0.19 20.89
CA GLU A 37 -17.82 -0.92 22.11
C GLU A 37 -16.59 -1.54 22.79
N ILE A 38 -15.71 -2.17 22.02
CA ILE A 38 -14.49 -2.75 22.58
C ILE A 38 -13.50 -1.65 22.99
N ASP A 39 -13.32 -0.60 22.20
CA ASP A 39 -12.47 0.55 22.57
C ASP A 39 -12.92 1.17 23.90
N LYS A 40 -14.24 1.32 24.10
CA LYS A 40 -14.81 1.82 25.34
C LYS A 40 -14.59 0.84 26.50
N TYR A 41 -14.94 -0.43 26.33
CA TYR A 41 -14.74 -1.46 27.36
C TYR A 41 -13.29 -1.51 27.84
N ILE A 42 -12.35 -1.36 26.91
CA ILE A 42 -10.92 -1.37 27.21
C ILE A 42 -10.46 -0.13 27.96
N LYS A 43 -10.96 1.05 27.59
CA LYS A 43 -10.70 2.28 28.34
C LYS A 43 -11.23 2.20 29.76
N GLU A 44 -12.35 1.52 29.97
CA GLU A 44 -12.97 1.30 31.29
C GLU A 44 -12.30 0.16 32.08
N ASN A 45 -11.60 -0.75 31.40
CA ASN A 45 -10.94 -1.91 31.99
C ASN A 45 -9.47 -2.02 31.51
N PRO A 46 -8.57 -1.14 31.98
CA PRO A 46 -7.18 -1.08 31.49
C PRO A 46 -6.41 -2.38 31.75
N ASP A 47 -6.71 -3.14 32.81
CA ASP A 47 -6.08 -4.45 33.10
C ASP A 47 -6.43 -5.54 32.06
N LYS A 48 -7.44 -5.29 31.22
CA LYS A 48 -7.81 -6.16 30.09
C LYS A 48 -7.10 -5.78 28.79
N ARG A 49 -6.27 -4.72 28.82
CA ARG A 49 -5.23 -4.43 27.82
C ARG A 49 -4.01 -5.26 28.17
N ILE A 50 -3.47 -6.01 27.22
CA ILE A 50 -2.14 -6.59 27.38
C ILE A 50 -1.16 -5.66 26.66
N ALA A 51 -0.43 -4.87 27.45
CA ALA A 51 0.62 -3.92 27.09
C ALA A 51 0.21 -2.70 26.24
N GLU A 52 -0.38 -1.69 26.88
CA GLU A 52 -0.30 -0.30 26.42
C GLU A 52 0.34 0.67 27.43
N ASP A 53 0.97 0.20 28.53
CA ASP A 53 1.55 1.12 29.52
C ASP A 53 2.87 0.64 30.13
N GLU A 54 3.99 0.94 29.45
CA GLU A 54 5.29 1.27 30.10
C GLU A 54 6.11 2.33 29.31
N ALA A 55 5.48 3.20 28.49
CA ALA A 55 6.21 4.24 27.73
C ALA A 55 6.09 5.68 28.31
N LYS A 56 5.36 5.89 29.41
CA LYS A 56 5.13 7.25 29.97
C LYS A 56 6.00 7.63 31.18
N ALA A 57 6.88 6.76 31.67
CA ALA A 57 7.64 7.05 32.91
C ALA A 57 9.12 7.43 32.74
N GLN A 58 9.71 7.39 31.53
CA GLN A 58 11.16 7.63 31.38
C GLN A 58 11.58 8.40 30.10
N ALA A 59 10.71 9.22 29.52
CA ALA A 59 11.05 10.10 28.41
C ALA A 59 11.25 11.57 28.83
N ASN A 60 11.69 11.82 30.06
CA ASN A 60 12.04 13.17 30.50
C ASN A 60 13.31 13.16 31.37
N LYS A 61 14.39 12.65 30.79
CA LYS A 61 15.77 13.09 31.02
C LYS A 61 16.63 12.50 29.91
N ASP A 62 17.25 13.40 29.17
CA ASP A 62 18.30 13.17 28.19
C ASP A 62 17.89 12.52 26.87
N ILE A 63 17.55 13.36 25.88
CA ILE A 63 18.24 13.41 24.58
C ILE A 63 18.11 14.85 24.08
N SER A 64 19.16 15.63 24.32
CA SER A 64 19.49 16.78 23.48
C SER A 64 19.86 16.25 22.10
N VAL A 65 19.09 16.66 21.10
CA VAL A 65 19.43 16.49 19.69
C VAL A 65 20.85 17.05 19.47
N LYS A 66 21.77 16.20 19.01
CA LYS A 66 22.91 16.66 18.23
C LYS A 66 22.77 16.08 16.83
N GLU A 67 22.54 17.01 15.92
CA GLU A 67 22.75 16.88 14.48
C GLU A 67 24.21 16.50 14.18
N ASP A 68 24.40 16.07 12.95
CA ASP A 68 25.65 15.77 12.25
C ASP A 68 26.22 14.36 12.46
N ILE A 69 26.26 13.58 11.38
CA ILE A 69 27.51 13.36 10.63
C ILE A 69 27.16 12.78 9.25
N LEU A 70 27.42 13.58 8.21
CA LEU A 70 27.75 13.13 6.87
C LEU A 70 29.22 13.52 6.65
N GLY A 71 30.07 12.54 6.31
CA GLY A 71 31.39 12.82 5.70
C GLY A 71 32.64 12.45 6.52
N PRO A 72 33.80 12.33 5.83
CA PRO A 72 34.65 11.14 5.90
C PRO A 72 36.08 11.42 6.40
N ALA A 73 36.85 10.40 6.80
CA ALA A 73 38.31 10.41 6.67
C ALA A 73 38.96 9.06 6.98
N ALA A 74 39.97 8.74 6.16
CA ALA A 74 40.97 7.69 6.34
C ALA A 74 41.95 7.99 7.50
N GLY A 75 42.67 6.95 7.97
CA GLY A 75 43.94 7.15 8.67
C GLY A 75 44.27 6.12 9.76
N GLN A 76 45.07 5.11 9.38
CA GLN A 76 46.21 4.50 10.08
C GLN A 76 46.27 4.44 11.63
N SER A 77 46.50 3.23 12.15
CA SER A 77 47.60 2.86 13.08
C SER A 77 47.53 1.34 13.29
N GLU A 78 48.54 0.61 12.85
CA GLU A 78 49.72 0.13 13.62
C GLU A 78 49.36 -0.95 14.64
N GLY A 79 49.93 -2.13 14.41
CA GLY A 79 49.65 -3.36 15.14
C GLY A 79 50.37 -3.49 16.47
N LEU A 80 50.11 -4.60 17.14
CA LEU A 80 50.99 -5.17 18.15
C LEU A 80 50.66 -6.68 18.27
N ASP A 81 51.69 -7.50 18.07
CA ASP A 81 51.74 -8.93 18.33
C ASP A 81 51.59 -9.23 19.83
N VAL A 82 51.11 -10.44 20.20
CA VAL A 82 51.78 -11.36 21.15
C VAL A 82 51.12 -12.75 21.09
N ASP A 83 51.99 -13.76 21.15
CA ASP A 83 51.88 -15.20 21.01
C ASP A 83 51.07 -15.95 22.09
N GLY A 84 50.71 -17.22 21.80
CA GLY A 84 50.56 -18.23 22.86
C GLY A 84 49.62 -19.42 22.62
N GLU A 85 50.18 -20.49 22.04
CA GLU A 85 49.99 -21.92 22.40
C GLU A 85 48.64 -22.67 22.24
N HIS A 86 48.63 -23.53 21.22
CA HIS A 86 48.35 -24.99 21.21
C HIS A 86 47.24 -25.59 22.09
N VAL A 87 46.27 -26.28 21.47
CA VAL A 87 46.14 -27.76 21.50
C VAL A 87 45.30 -28.22 20.29
N SER A 88 45.85 -29.20 19.57
CA SER A 88 45.27 -29.94 18.45
C SER A 88 44.52 -31.19 18.89
N THR A 89 43.36 -31.49 18.30
CA THR A 89 42.92 -32.87 18.01
C THR A 89 42.21 -32.95 16.66
N SER A 90 42.97 -33.37 15.66
CA SER A 90 42.70 -34.36 14.59
C SER A 90 41.27 -34.64 14.09
N GLY A 91 41.16 -34.72 12.76
CA GLY A 91 40.17 -35.50 12.01
C GLY A 91 39.47 -34.65 10.95
N GLU A 92 40.18 -34.22 9.91
CA GLU A 92 40.17 -34.86 8.57
C GLU A 92 38.81 -34.77 7.84
N ASP A 93 38.91 -34.14 6.67
CA ASP A 93 38.02 -34.17 5.51
C ASP A 93 36.71 -33.39 5.56
N LEU A 94 36.80 -32.13 5.10
CA LEU A 94 35.98 -31.57 4.02
C LEU A 94 36.66 -30.26 3.54
N LYS A 95 37.64 -30.39 2.64
CA LYS A 95 38.11 -29.27 1.80
C LYS A 95 37.21 -29.17 0.57
N ASP A 96 37.08 -27.94 0.08
CA ASP A 96 36.35 -27.50 -1.11
C ASP A 96 34.82 -27.37 -0.99
N PHE A 97 34.37 -26.25 -0.43
CA PHE A 97 33.43 -25.39 -1.14
C PHE A 97 33.52 -23.95 -0.64
N ASP A 98 34.71 -23.36 -0.68
CA ASP A 98 34.91 -21.98 -0.26
C ASP A 98 35.73 -21.21 -1.29
N GLN A 99 35.13 -20.97 -2.45
CA GLN A 99 35.47 -19.86 -3.35
C GLN A 99 34.28 -19.55 -4.26
N LEU A 100 33.41 -18.65 -3.81
CA LEU A 100 32.66 -17.74 -4.68
C LEU A 100 32.51 -16.42 -3.92
N SER A 101 33.57 -15.62 -3.96
CA SER A 101 33.47 -14.19 -3.75
C SER A 101 32.82 -13.59 -4.99
N ASP A 102 31.58 -13.13 -4.89
CA ASP A 102 31.15 -12.00 -5.72
C ASP A 102 30.05 -11.20 -5.03
N SER A 103 30.41 -9.98 -4.65
CA SER A 103 29.56 -8.80 -4.52
C SER A 103 28.10 -8.97 -4.05
N ASP A 104 27.88 -9.37 -2.79
CA ASP A 104 26.59 -9.14 -2.14
C ASP A 104 26.73 -7.97 -1.14
N GLN A 105 26.09 -6.85 -1.47
CA GLN A 105 25.69 -5.87 -0.47
C GLN A 105 24.64 -6.56 0.41
N THR A 106 25.08 -7.27 1.43
CA THR A 106 24.18 -7.81 2.44
C THR A 106 23.52 -6.62 3.14
N ILE A 107 22.33 -6.28 2.70
CA ILE A 107 21.37 -5.56 3.53
C ILE A 107 21.21 -6.46 4.75
N GLU A 108 21.82 -6.07 5.88
CA GLU A 108 21.55 -6.69 7.17
C GLU A 108 20.07 -6.42 7.49
N GLU A 109 19.17 -7.27 7.01
CA GLU A 109 17.79 -7.24 7.48
C GLU A 109 17.82 -7.65 8.95
N HIS A 110 17.63 -6.68 9.83
CA HIS A 110 17.48 -6.93 11.26
C HIS A 110 16.23 -7.80 11.49
N ILE A 111 16.47 -9.07 11.79
CA ILE A 111 15.44 -10.05 12.10
C ILE A 111 15.20 -10.03 13.62
N LYS A 112 13.93 -9.95 14.04
CA LYS A 112 13.53 -9.96 15.46
C LYS A 112 12.50 -11.05 15.75
N GLY A 113 12.67 -11.73 16.89
CA GLY A 113 11.76 -12.76 17.42
C GLY A 113 10.73 -12.19 18.41
N TYR A 114 9.47 -12.62 18.26
CA TYR A 114 8.34 -12.25 19.11
C TYR A 114 7.56 -13.49 19.56
N ASN A 115 6.99 -13.50 20.75
CA ASN A 115 6.27 -14.68 21.25
C ASN A 115 4.77 -14.57 20.95
N CYS A 116 4.17 -15.62 20.39
CA CYS A 116 2.73 -15.68 20.18
C CYS A 116 1.99 -15.84 21.52
N ASP A 117 1.13 -14.88 21.87
CA ASP A 117 0.33 -14.91 23.11
C ASP A 117 -0.61 -16.13 23.24
N SER A 118 -0.94 -16.78 22.11
CA SER A 118 -1.92 -17.87 22.10
C SER A 118 -1.29 -19.26 22.33
N CYS A 119 -0.08 -19.50 21.82
CA CYS A 119 0.57 -20.82 21.92
C CYS A 119 2.01 -20.78 22.44
N GLY A 120 2.58 -19.60 22.69
CA GLY A 120 3.94 -19.42 23.19
C GLY A 120 5.06 -19.62 22.16
N ALA A 121 4.72 -19.91 20.90
CA ALA A 121 5.73 -20.08 19.85
C ALA A 121 6.42 -18.76 19.47
N GLU A 122 7.71 -18.82 19.17
CA GLU A 122 8.45 -17.68 18.63
C GLU A 122 8.11 -17.45 17.15
N VAL A 123 7.86 -16.20 16.81
CA VAL A 123 7.51 -15.68 15.49
C VAL A 123 8.59 -14.69 15.08
N VAL A 124 9.30 -15.02 14.01
CA VAL A 124 10.45 -14.27 13.53
C VAL A 124 10.02 -13.36 12.39
N THR A 125 10.33 -12.05 12.47
CA THR A 125 9.88 -11.04 11.49
C THR A 125 10.96 -10.00 11.18
N THR A 126 10.77 -9.26 10.09
CA THR A 126 11.63 -8.12 9.69
C THR A 126 11.27 -6.86 10.45
N ASP A 127 12.02 -5.78 10.30
CA ASP A 127 11.75 -4.48 10.95
C ASP A 127 10.52 -3.71 10.44
N THR A 128 9.97 -4.09 9.29
CA THR A 128 8.77 -3.45 8.73
C THR A 128 7.47 -4.15 9.13
N THR A 129 7.51 -5.39 9.63
CA THR A 129 6.28 -6.13 9.94
C THR A 129 5.53 -5.54 11.15
N LEU A 130 4.28 -5.14 10.96
CA LEU A 130 3.40 -4.63 12.02
C LEU A 130 2.41 -5.69 12.52
N THR A 131 1.92 -6.56 11.63
CA THR A 131 1.07 -7.72 11.99
C THR A 131 1.37 -8.90 11.09
N THR A 132 1.46 -10.09 11.68
CA THR A 132 1.66 -11.38 11.01
C THR A 132 0.79 -12.46 11.65
N PHE A 133 0.97 -13.72 11.28
CA PHE A 133 0.26 -14.87 11.87
C PHE A 133 1.26 -15.88 12.42
N CYS A 134 0.94 -16.46 13.57
CA CYS A 134 1.73 -17.55 14.13
C CYS A 134 1.56 -18.81 13.27
N TYR A 135 2.66 -19.40 12.80
CA TYR A 135 2.62 -20.62 11.99
C TYR A 135 1.96 -21.82 12.68
N TYR A 136 2.09 -21.91 14.01
CA TYR A 136 1.61 -23.08 14.77
C TYR A 136 0.11 -23.04 15.05
N CYS A 137 -0.40 -21.89 15.51
CA CYS A 137 -1.80 -21.75 15.91
C CYS A 137 -2.62 -20.87 14.97
N HIS A 138 -2.00 -20.27 13.96
CA HIS A 138 -2.63 -19.36 12.99
C HIS A 138 -3.33 -18.15 13.60
N ASN A 139 -3.05 -17.85 14.87
CA ASN A 139 -3.55 -16.63 15.50
C ASN A 139 -2.75 -15.42 15.00
N PRO A 140 -3.41 -14.27 14.76
CA PRO A 140 -2.72 -13.02 14.48
C PRO A 140 -1.75 -12.66 15.59
N VAL A 141 -0.59 -12.13 15.20
CA VAL A 141 0.46 -11.63 16.09
C VAL A 141 0.73 -10.18 15.70
N VAL A 142 0.42 -9.26 16.61
CA VAL A 142 0.64 -7.83 16.42
C VAL A 142 1.90 -7.41 17.17
N ILE A 143 2.81 -6.73 16.46
CA ILE A 143 4.12 -6.34 16.97
C ILE A 143 4.00 -5.01 17.72
N THR A 144 3.84 -5.05 19.04
CA THR A 144 3.51 -3.88 19.88
C THR A 144 4.51 -2.74 19.73
N ASP A 145 5.79 -3.06 19.67
CA ASP A 145 6.87 -2.09 19.69
C ASP A 145 6.82 -1.18 18.44
N ARG A 146 6.15 -1.66 17.38
CA ARG A 146 6.00 -0.96 16.09
C ARG A 146 4.64 -0.30 15.91
N VAL A 147 3.73 -0.42 16.86
CA VAL A 147 2.44 0.31 16.87
C VAL A 147 2.43 1.46 17.88
N GLN A 148 3.62 1.86 18.36
CA GLN A 148 3.81 2.89 19.38
C GLN A 148 4.68 4.04 18.87
N GLY A 149 4.60 5.18 19.57
CA GLY A 149 5.38 6.37 19.25
C GLY A 149 5.20 6.84 17.81
N ASN A 150 6.32 7.11 17.12
CA ASN A 150 6.35 7.65 15.76
C ASN A 150 5.89 6.64 14.69
N PHE A 151 5.80 5.36 15.02
CA PHE A 151 5.36 4.29 14.11
C PHE A 151 3.86 3.97 14.23
N LYS A 152 3.13 4.65 15.14
CA LYS A 152 1.69 4.44 15.30
C LYS A 152 0.93 5.16 14.18
N PRO A 153 0.15 4.44 13.34
CA PRO A 153 -0.76 5.09 12.40
C PRO A 153 -1.79 5.93 13.16
N ASN A 154 -2.21 7.05 12.57
CA ASN A 154 -3.31 7.86 13.11
C ASN A 154 -4.63 7.64 12.35
N GLN A 155 -4.58 7.04 11.15
CA GLN A 155 -5.73 6.79 10.30
C GLN A 155 -5.68 5.40 9.65
N VAL A 156 -6.85 4.89 9.28
CA VAL A 156 -7.00 3.64 8.53
C VAL A 156 -8.27 3.67 7.71
N ILE A 157 -8.25 3.06 6.53
CA ILE A 157 -9.47 2.69 5.82
C ILE A 157 -9.77 1.23 6.13
N PRO A 158 -10.84 0.89 6.86
CA PRO A 158 -11.10 -0.50 7.21
C PRO A 158 -11.41 -1.35 5.97
N PHE A 159 -10.97 -2.62 5.97
CA PHE A 159 -11.46 -3.59 4.99
C PHE A 159 -13.00 -3.65 5.01
N LYS A 160 -13.61 -3.65 3.82
CA LYS A 160 -15.05 -3.93 3.60
C LYS A 160 -15.26 -5.24 2.85
N ILE A 161 -14.29 -5.64 2.04
CA ILE A 161 -14.27 -6.89 1.29
C ILE A 161 -13.54 -7.93 2.14
N ASP A 162 -14.24 -9.02 2.46
CA ASP A 162 -13.67 -10.17 3.15
C ASP A 162 -12.93 -11.10 2.18
N LYS A 163 -12.23 -12.11 2.72
CA LYS A 163 -11.42 -13.04 1.93
C LYS A 163 -12.25 -13.75 0.86
N LYS A 164 -13.46 -14.20 1.22
CA LYS A 164 -14.36 -14.91 0.29
C LYS A 164 -14.74 -14.04 -0.91
N LYS A 165 -15.15 -12.79 -0.68
CA LYS A 165 -15.46 -11.86 -1.76
C LYS A 165 -14.22 -11.50 -2.59
N ALA A 166 -13.05 -11.44 -1.96
CA ALA A 166 -11.79 -11.22 -2.68
C ALA A 166 -11.44 -12.39 -3.61
N GLU A 167 -11.60 -13.64 -3.15
CA GLU A 167 -11.45 -14.85 -3.96
C GLU A 167 -12.42 -14.89 -5.13
N GLU A 168 -13.70 -14.56 -4.89
CA GLU A 168 -14.73 -14.47 -5.93
C GLU A 168 -14.40 -13.38 -6.97
N ALA A 169 -13.95 -12.21 -6.52
CA ALA A 169 -13.53 -11.10 -7.39
C ALA A 169 -12.32 -11.48 -8.24
N PHE A 170 -11.31 -12.13 -7.66
CA PHE A 170 -10.15 -12.63 -8.38
C PHE A 170 -10.54 -13.69 -9.41
N LEU A 171 -11.37 -14.67 -9.03
CA LEU A 171 -11.87 -15.71 -9.94
C LEU A 171 -12.59 -15.12 -11.15
N SER A 172 -13.52 -14.19 -10.90
CA SER A 172 -14.26 -13.49 -11.95
C SER A 172 -13.31 -12.72 -12.87
N TRP A 173 -12.38 -11.95 -12.27
CA TRP A 173 -11.39 -11.17 -13.00
C TRP A 173 -10.51 -12.06 -13.88
N ALA A 174 -9.90 -13.11 -13.34
CA ALA A 174 -9.01 -14.00 -14.06
C ALA A 174 -9.72 -14.76 -15.19
N LYS A 175 -10.95 -15.25 -14.94
CA LYS A 175 -11.74 -15.99 -15.94
C LYS A 175 -12.27 -15.09 -17.07
N SER A 176 -12.44 -13.78 -16.83
CA SER A 176 -12.89 -12.84 -17.85
C SER A 176 -11.84 -12.59 -18.95
N LYS A 177 -10.59 -12.96 -18.71
CA LYS A 177 -9.45 -12.66 -19.59
C LYS A 177 -9.14 -13.86 -20.48
N LYS A 178 -9.07 -13.62 -21.79
CA LYS A 178 -8.69 -14.66 -22.76
C LYS A 178 -7.23 -15.06 -22.58
N TYR A 179 -6.92 -16.31 -22.92
CA TYR A 179 -5.57 -16.87 -22.93
C TYR A 179 -4.87 -16.93 -21.56
N VAL A 180 -5.59 -16.72 -20.46
CA VAL A 180 -5.01 -16.91 -19.12
C VAL A 180 -4.91 -18.40 -18.81
N ARG A 181 -3.77 -18.82 -18.24
CA ARG A 181 -3.57 -20.22 -17.87
C ARG A 181 -4.60 -20.68 -16.82
N LYS A 182 -5.03 -21.94 -16.91
CA LYS A 182 -6.06 -22.50 -16.02
C LYS A 182 -5.61 -22.71 -14.58
N ASP A 183 -4.33 -23.00 -14.37
CA ASP A 183 -3.71 -23.21 -13.06
C ASP A 183 -3.56 -21.92 -12.25
N PHE A 184 -3.55 -20.76 -12.92
CA PHE A 184 -3.49 -19.43 -12.29
C PHE A 184 -4.65 -19.16 -11.33
N TYR A 185 -5.84 -19.67 -11.65
CA TYR A 185 -7.05 -19.50 -10.84
C TYR A 185 -7.55 -20.81 -10.22
N SER A 186 -6.62 -21.73 -9.93
CA SER A 186 -6.90 -22.95 -9.19
C SER A 186 -7.16 -22.67 -7.71
N ASN A 187 -7.90 -23.56 -7.04
CA ASN A 187 -8.26 -23.39 -5.62
C ASN A 187 -7.04 -23.17 -4.72
N SER A 188 -5.91 -23.84 -5.01
CA SER A 188 -4.66 -23.65 -4.24
C SER A 188 -4.02 -22.27 -4.42
N GLN A 189 -4.32 -21.56 -5.51
CA GLN A 189 -3.90 -20.16 -5.66
C GLN A 189 -4.86 -19.21 -4.94
N LEU A 190 -6.16 -19.52 -4.90
CA LEU A 190 -7.15 -18.73 -4.16
C LEU A 190 -6.80 -18.65 -2.68
N GLU A 191 -6.36 -19.76 -2.08
CA GLU A 191 -5.96 -19.81 -0.67
C GLU A 191 -4.83 -18.82 -0.33
N LYS A 192 -3.97 -18.50 -1.31
CA LYS A 192 -2.84 -17.56 -1.19
C LYS A 192 -3.26 -16.09 -1.25
N ILE A 193 -4.52 -15.79 -1.57
CA ILE A 193 -5.04 -14.42 -1.49
C ILE A 193 -4.94 -13.96 -0.04
N THR A 194 -4.15 -12.90 0.15
CA THR A 194 -3.73 -12.41 1.45
C THR A 194 -4.14 -10.96 1.59
N GLY A 195 -4.83 -10.64 2.69
CA GLY A 195 -5.26 -9.28 3.00
C GLY A 195 -4.19 -8.58 3.82
N MET A 196 -3.81 -7.39 3.39
CA MET A 196 -2.74 -6.61 3.99
C MET A 196 -3.06 -5.12 4.06
N TYR A 197 -2.66 -4.49 5.17
CA TYR A 197 -2.60 -3.05 5.27
C TYR A 197 -1.22 -2.54 4.85
N LEU A 198 -1.22 -1.64 3.88
CA LEU A 198 -0.01 -0.98 3.40
C LEU A 198 0.07 0.47 3.91
N PRO A 199 1.28 0.94 4.26
CA PRO A 199 1.48 2.26 4.84
C PRO A 199 1.51 3.36 3.78
N TYR A 200 0.80 4.45 4.04
CA TYR A 200 0.76 5.64 3.21
C TYR A 200 0.97 6.90 4.07
N TRP A 201 1.74 7.83 3.53
CA TRP A 201 1.69 9.22 4.00
C TRP A 201 0.57 9.94 3.27
N SER A 202 -0.22 10.72 3.99
CA SER A 202 -1.22 11.60 3.37
C SER A 202 -1.19 12.99 3.96
N THR A 203 -1.61 13.97 3.16
CA THR A 203 -1.70 15.36 3.58
C THR A 203 -3.09 15.94 3.34
N ASP A 204 -3.55 16.70 4.33
CA ASP A 204 -4.68 17.60 4.22
C ASP A 204 -4.12 19.02 4.18
N THR A 205 -4.29 19.72 3.06
CA THR A 205 -3.68 21.03 2.84
C THR A 205 -4.73 22.09 2.55
N LYS A 206 -4.68 23.18 3.31
CA LYS A 206 -5.49 24.39 3.09
C LYS A 206 -4.70 25.41 2.28
N TYR A 207 -5.31 25.91 1.22
CA TYR A 207 -4.71 26.87 0.29
C TYR A 207 -5.37 28.25 0.38
N ASP A 208 -4.59 29.30 0.15
CA ASP A 208 -5.04 30.61 -0.33
C ASP A 208 -4.62 30.75 -1.79
N LEU A 209 -5.59 31.00 -2.66
CA LEU A 209 -5.37 31.12 -4.09
C LEU A 209 -5.77 32.51 -4.56
N VAL A 210 -4.87 33.16 -5.27
CA VAL A 210 -5.11 34.43 -5.96
C VAL A 210 -4.82 34.23 -7.44
N LEU A 211 -5.82 34.51 -8.27
CA LEU A 211 -5.73 34.50 -9.72
C LEU A 211 -6.10 35.86 -10.26
N GLN A 212 -5.23 36.41 -11.11
CA GLN A 212 -5.50 37.63 -11.87
C GLN A 212 -5.13 37.41 -13.33
N GLY A 213 -5.91 37.96 -14.26
CA GLY A 213 -5.63 37.85 -15.68
C GLY A 213 -6.81 38.19 -16.57
N LYS A 214 -6.82 37.63 -17.78
CA LYS A 214 -7.84 37.82 -18.80
C LYS A 214 -8.45 36.49 -19.23
N GLY A 215 -9.78 36.43 -19.30
CA GLY A 215 -10.54 35.31 -19.83
C GLY A 215 -11.25 35.71 -21.11
N TYR A 216 -11.40 34.79 -22.05
CA TYR A 216 -12.00 35.05 -23.36
C TYR A 216 -13.12 34.06 -23.63
N THR A 217 -14.25 34.54 -24.15
CA THR A 217 -15.31 33.69 -24.70
C THR A 217 -15.48 33.96 -26.18
N GLU A 218 -15.47 32.92 -27.00
CA GLU A 218 -15.61 33.04 -28.45
C GLU A 218 -16.96 32.49 -28.92
N LYS A 219 -17.66 33.23 -29.78
CA LYS A 219 -18.87 32.78 -30.47
C LYS A 219 -18.67 32.96 -31.97
N SER A 220 -18.67 31.85 -32.71
CA SER A 220 -18.59 31.89 -34.17
C SER A 220 -19.94 31.62 -34.82
N TYR A 221 -20.29 32.43 -35.81
CA TYR A 221 -21.49 32.24 -36.63
C TYR A 221 -21.22 32.63 -38.09
N THR A 222 -22.03 32.11 -39.00
CA THR A 222 -21.96 32.44 -40.43
C THR A 222 -23.01 33.48 -40.76
N SER A 223 -22.60 34.54 -41.44
CA SER A 223 -23.49 35.59 -41.93
C SER A 223 -23.14 35.90 -43.38
N GLY A 224 -23.96 35.40 -44.32
CA GLY A 224 -23.64 35.40 -45.74
C GLY A 224 -22.44 34.52 -46.04
N ASP A 225 -21.46 35.03 -46.79
CA ASP A 225 -20.22 34.33 -47.13
C ASP A 225 -19.13 34.47 -46.04
N TYR A 226 -19.40 35.21 -44.97
CA TYR A 226 -18.45 35.46 -43.89
C TYR A 226 -18.67 34.53 -42.70
N ARG A 227 -17.59 33.93 -42.19
CA ARG A 227 -17.53 33.34 -40.84
C ARG A 227 -17.04 34.43 -39.88
N ILE A 228 -17.92 34.90 -39.01
CA ILE A 228 -17.63 35.95 -38.02
C ILE A 228 -17.39 35.26 -36.67
N THR A 229 -16.38 35.72 -35.92
CA THR A 229 -16.10 35.26 -34.56
C THR A 229 -16.09 36.45 -33.62
N ASP A 230 -17.10 36.53 -32.76
CA ASP A 230 -17.15 37.51 -31.68
C ASP A 230 -16.31 37.00 -30.50
N THR A 231 -15.34 37.81 -30.08
CA THR A 231 -14.50 37.52 -28.91
C THR A 231 -14.83 38.52 -27.81
N SER A 232 -15.32 38.05 -26.67
CA SER A 232 -15.48 38.88 -25.47
C SER A 232 -14.32 38.65 -24.52
N GLU A 233 -13.69 39.73 -24.08
CA GLU A 233 -12.62 39.72 -23.07
C GLU A 233 -13.20 40.08 -21.69
N TYR A 234 -12.78 39.36 -20.65
CA TYR A 234 -13.16 39.57 -19.26
C TYR A 234 -11.94 39.66 -18.36
N ASP A 235 -12.01 40.51 -17.34
CA ASP A 235 -11.05 40.51 -16.26
C ASP A 235 -11.30 39.34 -15.31
N ILE A 236 -10.29 38.50 -15.14
CA ILE A 236 -10.25 37.47 -14.12
C ILE A 236 -9.65 38.08 -12.87
N ASN A 237 -10.46 38.19 -11.82
CA ASN A 237 -10.03 38.47 -10.46
C ASN A 237 -10.70 37.46 -9.55
N ARG A 238 -9.94 36.49 -9.06
CA ARG A 238 -10.42 35.44 -8.16
C ARG A 238 -9.50 35.35 -6.96
N ARG A 239 -10.08 35.35 -5.78
CA ARG A 239 -9.40 34.99 -4.55
C ARG A 239 -10.28 34.03 -3.77
N GLY A 240 -9.69 32.99 -3.21
CA GLY A 240 -10.44 32.07 -2.38
C GLY A 240 -9.56 31.05 -1.70
N ASN A 241 -10.12 30.49 -0.63
CA ASN A 241 -9.49 29.42 0.11
C ASN A 241 -10.18 28.11 -0.26
N PHE A 242 -9.39 27.05 -0.39
CA PHE A 242 -9.92 25.71 -0.58
C PHE A 242 -9.03 24.70 0.13
N ILE A 243 -9.55 23.49 0.28
CA ILE A 243 -8.87 22.40 0.97
C ILE A 243 -8.72 21.25 -0.02
N VAL A 244 -7.50 20.70 -0.08
CA VAL A 244 -7.21 19.44 -0.77
C VAL A 244 -6.89 18.41 0.31
N ASN A 245 -7.82 17.47 0.52
CA ASN A 245 -7.70 16.44 1.53
C ASN A 245 -7.16 15.13 0.94
N ASN A 246 -6.52 14.34 1.79
CA ASN A 246 -6.11 12.96 1.52
C ASN A 246 -5.23 12.79 0.26
N VAL A 247 -4.35 13.77 -0.02
CA VAL A 247 -3.31 13.55 -1.04
C VAL A 247 -2.33 12.55 -0.46
N SER A 248 -2.32 11.33 -0.98
CA SER A 248 -1.59 10.20 -0.40
C SER A 248 -0.43 9.74 -1.27
N GLU A 249 0.59 9.14 -0.66
CA GLU A 249 1.73 8.49 -1.32
C GLU A 249 2.17 7.23 -0.55
N LEU A 250 2.54 6.19 -1.29
CA LEU A 250 2.97 4.91 -0.70
C LEU A 250 4.26 5.10 0.10
N ALA A 251 4.27 4.66 1.35
CA ALA A 251 5.39 4.76 2.26
C ALA A 251 6.16 3.43 2.43
N TYR A 252 6.03 2.53 1.44
CA TYR A 252 6.65 1.20 1.42
C TYR A 252 7.36 0.94 0.10
N THR A 253 8.57 0.35 0.12
CA THR A 253 9.38 0.14 -1.09
C THR A 253 9.22 -1.26 -1.71
N LYS A 254 8.85 -2.27 -0.92
CA LYS A 254 8.85 -3.67 -1.38
C LYS A 254 7.64 -4.07 -2.25
N VAL A 255 6.73 -3.13 -2.53
CA VAL A 255 5.57 -3.34 -3.42
C VAL A 255 5.60 -2.32 -4.55
N ASP A 256 5.33 -2.77 -5.78
CA ASP A 256 5.26 -1.89 -6.94
C ASP A 256 4.12 -0.88 -6.78
N LYS A 257 4.49 0.40 -6.72
CA LYS A 257 3.56 1.52 -6.65
C LYS A 257 2.58 1.54 -7.82
N THR A 258 3.00 1.15 -9.02
CA THR A 258 2.15 1.17 -10.23
C THR A 258 0.99 0.20 -10.12
N LEU A 259 1.25 -0.99 -9.55
CA LEU A 259 0.23 -1.98 -9.23
C LEU A 259 -0.81 -1.42 -8.25
N LEU A 260 -0.35 -0.74 -7.19
CA LEU A 260 -1.24 -0.16 -6.18
C LEU A 260 -2.00 1.07 -6.68
N ASP A 261 -1.37 1.93 -7.46
CA ASP A 261 -2.03 3.07 -8.11
C ASP A 261 -3.15 2.57 -9.05
N SER A 262 -3.00 1.38 -9.65
CA SER A 262 -3.99 0.80 -10.56
C SER A 262 -5.28 0.32 -9.86
N ILE A 263 -5.24 0.07 -8.55
CA ILE A 263 -6.42 -0.32 -7.74
C ILE A 263 -7.09 0.88 -7.05
N THR A 264 -6.60 2.10 -7.27
CA THR A 264 -7.24 3.36 -6.82
C THR A 264 -8.47 3.71 -7.68
N PRO A 265 -9.45 4.51 -7.21
CA PRO A 265 -9.47 5.27 -5.97
C PRO A 265 -9.90 4.46 -4.75
N PHE A 266 -9.33 4.79 -3.60
CA PHE A 266 -9.91 4.51 -2.29
C PHE A 266 -10.96 5.60 -1.97
N LYS A 267 -11.97 5.25 -1.17
CA LYS A 267 -12.99 6.20 -0.68
C LYS A 267 -12.51 6.76 0.66
N TYR A 268 -11.87 7.91 0.59
CA TYR A 268 -11.29 8.58 1.76
C TYR A 268 -12.34 9.15 2.72
N GLU A 269 -13.62 9.17 2.33
CA GLU A 269 -14.74 9.52 3.21
C GLU A 269 -14.99 8.45 4.29
N GLU A 270 -14.46 7.24 4.10
CA GLU A 270 -14.57 6.13 5.05
C GLU A 270 -13.28 5.93 5.88
N VAL A 271 -12.42 6.97 5.94
CA VAL A 271 -11.24 6.98 6.82
C VAL A 271 -11.70 7.05 8.28
N GLU A 272 -11.19 6.13 9.09
CA GLU A 272 -11.44 6.07 10.53
C GLU A 272 -10.15 6.40 11.31
N PRO A 273 -10.26 6.96 12.53
CA PRO A 273 -9.14 7.01 13.45
C PRO A 273 -8.56 5.62 13.67
N PHE A 274 -7.23 5.50 13.60
CA PHE A 274 -6.60 4.19 13.72
C PHE A 274 -6.91 3.53 15.07
N LYS A 275 -7.47 2.33 14.97
CA LYS A 275 -7.58 1.37 16.05
C LYS A 275 -6.90 0.07 15.62
N ILE A 276 -6.06 -0.46 16.49
CA ILE A 276 -5.31 -1.70 16.24
C ILE A 276 -6.22 -2.91 15.95
N PHE A 277 -7.48 -2.89 16.37
CA PHE A 277 -8.50 -3.89 16.02
C PHE A 277 -8.64 -4.13 14.51
N TYR A 278 -8.43 -3.09 13.70
CA TYR A 278 -8.54 -3.21 12.26
C TYR A 278 -7.45 -4.11 11.66
N LEU A 279 -6.32 -4.29 12.35
CA LEU A 279 -5.23 -5.17 11.92
C LEU A 279 -5.53 -6.65 12.19
N ASN A 280 -6.43 -6.96 13.13
CA ASN A 280 -6.70 -8.34 13.52
C ASN A 280 -7.33 -9.13 12.36
N GLY A 281 -6.59 -10.08 11.82
CA GLY A 281 -6.99 -10.89 10.67
C GLY A 281 -6.37 -10.44 9.35
N PHE A 282 -5.45 -9.47 9.37
CA PHE A 282 -4.74 -8.97 8.20
C PHE A 282 -3.25 -8.85 8.49
N PHE A 283 -2.42 -9.06 7.47
CA PHE A 283 -1.02 -8.66 7.57
C PHE A 283 -0.93 -7.14 7.56
N SER A 284 0.15 -6.58 8.12
CA SER A 284 0.40 -5.15 7.97
C SER A 284 1.88 -4.84 8.02
N GLU A 285 2.27 -3.80 7.28
CA GLU A 285 3.63 -3.26 7.26
C GLU A 285 3.63 -1.84 7.84
N THR A 286 4.71 -1.48 8.53
CA THR A 286 5.07 -0.09 8.82
C THR A 286 5.78 0.52 7.62
N PHE A 287 5.86 1.85 7.58
CA PHE A 287 6.60 2.56 6.54
C PHE A 287 8.11 2.23 6.59
N ASP A 288 8.72 2.17 5.41
CA ASP A 288 10.18 2.17 5.21
C ASP A 288 10.67 3.45 4.52
N LYS A 289 9.74 4.29 4.06
CA LYS A 289 9.98 5.66 3.57
C LYS A 289 9.44 6.68 4.56
N SER A 290 10.29 7.61 4.96
CA SER A 290 9.89 8.76 5.76
C SER A 290 8.94 9.67 4.99
N PHE A 291 8.27 10.58 5.71
CA PHE A 291 7.39 11.57 5.10
C PHE A 291 8.18 12.47 4.14
N GLU A 292 9.37 12.86 4.56
CA GLU A 292 10.30 13.73 3.86
C GLU A 292 10.72 13.13 2.51
N GLU A 293 10.95 11.82 2.46
CA GLU A 293 11.23 11.10 1.21
C GLU A 293 10.02 11.02 0.26
N THR A 294 8.80 10.95 0.79
CA THR A 294 7.56 10.94 -0.02
C THR A 294 7.09 12.34 -0.42
N LYS A 295 7.60 13.38 0.24
CA LYS A 295 7.14 14.76 0.08
C LYS A 295 7.21 15.26 -1.37
N PRO A 296 8.26 15.01 -2.18
CA PRO A 296 8.28 15.47 -3.57
C PRO A 296 7.15 14.89 -4.42
N ALA A 297 6.82 13.61 -4.23
CA ALA A 297 5.72 12.95 -4.94
C ALA A 297 4.36 13.50 -4.49
N LEU A 298 4.18 13.72 -3.17
CA LEU A 298 3.00 14.38 -2.62
C LEU A 298 2.82 15.80 -3.17
N ASP A 299 3.89 16.60 -3.20
CA ASP A 299 3.88 17.97 -3.72
C ASP A 299 3.48 17.99 -5.20
N SER A 300 4.00 17.06 -6.00
CA SER A 300 3.64 16.90 -7.42
C SER A 300 2.16 16.58 -7.59
N ARG A 301 1.64 15.57 -6.88
CA ARG A 301 0.21 15.20 -6.93
C ARG A 301 -0.68 16.36 -6.49
N ARG A 302 -0.28 17.05 -5.43
CA ARG A 302 -1.01 18.19 -4.88
C ARG A 302 -1.08 19.36 -5.84
N LYS A 303 0.01 19.63 -6.57
CA LYS A 303 0.02 20.61 -7.65
C LYS A 303 -1.04 20.26 -8.71
N ASP A 304 -1.13 19.00 -9.14
CA ASP A 304 -2.14 18.57 -10.13
C ASP A 304 -3.58 18.82 -9.64
N TYR A 305 -3.86 18.57 -8.36
CA TYR A 305 -5.17 18.89 -7.77
C TYR A 305 -5.45 20.39 -7.76
N VAL A 306 -4.47 21.21 -7.38
CA VAL A 306 -4.60 22.67 -7.39
C VAL A 306 -4.83 23.19 -8.82
N GLU A 307 -4.09 22.67 -9.80
CA GLU A 307 -4.31 23.02 -11.21
C GLU A 307 -5.72 22.67 -11.67
N ASN A 308 -6.21 21.47 -11.32
CA ASN A 308 -7.57 21.05 -11.69
C ASN A 308 -8.64 21.97 -11.07
N VAL A 309 -8.48 22.39 -9.80
CA VAL A 309 -9.38 23.37 -9.15
C VAL A 309 -9.39 24.70 -9.91
N ILE A 310 -8.23 25.17 -10.36
CA ILE A 310 -8.08 26.39 -11.16
C ILE A 310 -8.78 26.22 -12.51
N THR A 311 -8.48 25.14 -13.24
CA THR A 311 -9.05 24.86 -14.56
C THR A 311 -10.58 24.76 -14.50
N GLN A 312 -11.13 24.08 -13.49
CA GLN A 312 -12.59 23.98 -13.31
C GLN A 312 -13.24 25.34 -13.03
N ASN A 313 -12.58 26.21 -12.24
CA ASN A 313 -13.08 27.57 -11.95
C ASN A 313 -13.01 28.55 -13.14
N LEU A 314 -12.20 28.21 -14.15
CA LEU A 314 -12.02 29.01 -15.36
C LEU A 314 -12.67 28.38 -16.59
N ALA A 315 -13.38 27.25 -16.43
CA ALA A 315 -13.98 26.48 -17.51
C ALA A 315 -15.04 27.25 -18.32
N GLN A 316 -15.60 28.34 -17.77
CA GLN A 316 -16.51 29.24 -18.50
C GLN A 316 -15.83 30.03 -19.63
N TYR A 317 -14.49 30.10 -19.63
CA TYR A 317 -13.73 30.80 -20.67
C TYR A 317 -13.20 29.79 -21.69
N SER A 318 -13.30 30.13 -22.98
CA SER A 318 -12.74 29.33 -24.08
C SER A 318 -11.21 29.28 -24.02
N ARG A 319 -10.59 30.37 -23.55
CA ARG A 319 -9.16 30.47 -23.25
C ARG A 319 -8.95 31.52 -22.16
N TYR A 320 -7.84 31.42 -21.43
CA TYR A 320 -7.46 32.41 -20.42
C TYR A 320 -5.95 32.63 -20.40
N ASN A 321 -5.53 33.81 -19.94
CA ASN A 321 -4.14 34.14 -19.67
C ASN A 321 -4.07 34.76 -18.27
N LEU A 322 -3.36 34.10 -17.36
CA LEU A 322 -3.18 34.56 -15.99
C LEU A 322 -1.91 35.41 -15.90
N SER A 323 -2.06 36.69 -15.55
CA SER A 323 -0.95 37.59 -15.27
C SER A 323 -0.38 37.37 -13.87
N ASN A 324 -1.20 36.91 -12.92
CA ASN A 324 -0.76 36.51 -11.59
C ASN A 324 -1.44 35.21 -11.15
N LYS A 325 -0.66 34.34 -10.53
CA LYS A 325 -1.10 33.08 -9.94
C LYS A 325 -0.29 32.83 -8.68
N GLU A 326 -0.87 33.15 -7.54
CA GLU A 326 -0.28 32.89 -6.23
C GLU A 326 -1.04 31.75 -5.55
N ILE A 327 -0.28 30.75 -5.10
CA ILE A 327 -0.80 29.60 -4.37
C ILE A 327 0.00 29.52 -3.08
N ASN A 328 -0.64 29.86 -1.96
CA ASN A 328 -0.01 29.83 -0.65
C ASN A 328 -0.62 28.70 0.18
N ILE A 329 0.22 27.91 0.84
CA ILE A 329 -0.22 26.93 1.83
C ILE A 329 -0.45 27.68 3.15
N LEU A 330 -1.67 27.59 3.66
CA LEU A 330 -2.03 28.18 4.96
C LEU A 330 -1.84 27.19 6.10
N GLU A 331 -2.15 25.93 5.84
CA GLU A 331 -2.07 24.84 6.82
C GLU A 331 -1.81 23.54 6.07
N GLU A 332 -0.93 22.70 6.63
CA GLU A 332 -0.65 21.37 6.13
C GLU A 332 -0.65 20.39 7.30
N LYS A 333 -1.55 19.41 7.26
CA LYS A 333 -1.62 18.34 8.24
C LYS A 333 -1.12 17.04 7.60
N LYS A 334 -0.10 16.47 8.22
CA LYS A 334 0.46 15.14 7.90
C LYS A 334 -0.32 14.05 8.62
N ASN A 335 -0.66 12.98 7.91
CA ASN A 335 -1.26 11.79 8.47
C ASN A 335 -0.52 10.53 8.03
N TYR A 336 -0.39 9.56 8.95
CA TYR A 336 0.09 8.21 8.67
C TYR A 336 -1.12 7.27 8.60
N MET A 337 -1.41 6.80 7.38
CA MET A 337 -2.59 6.01 7.08
C MET A 337 -2.26 4.58 6.65
N LEU A 338 -3.11 3.64 7.04
CA LEU A 338 -3.08 2.27 6.54
C LEU A 338 -4.21 2.02 5.53
N LEU A 339 -3.86 1.53 4.33
CA LEU A 339 -4.81 1.24 3.27
C LEU A 339 -4.99 -0.27 3.02
N PRO A 340 -6.24 -0.77 2.90
CA PRO A 340 -6.56 -2.18 2.83
C PRO A 340 -6.39 -2.72 1.41
N THR A 341 -5.51 -3.71 1.22
CA THR A 341 -5.22 -4.30 -0.07
C THR A 341 -5.20 -5.83 0.02
N TRP A 342 -5.94 -6.50 -0.85
CA TRP A 342 -5.81 -7.94 -1.08
C TRP A 342 -4.75 -8.17 -2.14
N MET A 343 -3.80 -9.07 -1.89
CA MET A 343 -2.73 -9.41 -2.83
C MET A 343 -2.60 -10.92 -3.01
N MET A 344 -2.14 -11.32 -4.19
CA MET A 344 -1.77 -12.70 -4.50
C MET A 344 -0.59 -12.69 -5.47
N THR A 345 0.42 -13.52 -5.19
CA THR A 345 1.58 -13.70 -6.05
C THR A 345 1.56 -15.11 -6.64
N TYR A 346 1.62 -15.18 -7.97
CA TYR A 346 1.73 -16.42 -8.73
C TYR A 346 3.10 -16.49 -9.40
N ASP A 347 3.91 -17.48 -9.02
CA ASP A 347 5.20 -17.73 -9.66
C ASP A 347 5.01 -18.75 -10.80
N TYR A 348 5.48 -18.38 -11.99
CA TYR A 348 5.49 -19.27 -13.13
C TYR A 348 6.73 -19.04 -14.00
N MET A 349 7.51 -20.11 -14.19
CA MET A 349 8.75 -20.10 -14.98
C MET A 349 9.74 -19.01 -14.51
N GLY A 350 9.84 -18.77 -13.20
CA GLY A 350 10.72 -17.76 -12.62
C GLY A 350 10.21 -16.33 -12.77
N LYS A 351 9.02 -16.12 -13.36
CA LYS A 351 8.36 -14.82 -13.42
C LYS A 351 7.23 -14.78 -12.41
N LYS A 352 7.23 -13.73 -11.59
CA LYS A 352 6.16 -13.43 -10.63
C LYS A 352 5.06 -12.61 -11.32
N TYR A 353 3.82 -13.03 -11.11
CA TYR A 353 2.61 -12.35 -11.55
C TYR A 353 1.86 -11.93 -10.29
N ILE A 354 1.73 -10.62 -10.08
CA ILE A 354 1.11 -10.08 -8.87
C ILE A 354 -0.28 -9.57 -9.22
N TYR A 355 -1.25 -9.97 -8.41
CA TYR A 355 -2.61 -9.47 -8.42
C TYR A 355 -2.85 -8.64 -7.17
N ALA A 356 -3.49 -7.48 -7.32
CA ALA A 356 -3.94 -6.63 -6.25
C ALA A 356 -5.43 -6.29 -6.42
N LEU A 357 -6.11 -6.17 -5.29
CA LEU A 357 -7.52 -5.81 -5.20
C LEU A 357 -7.71 -4.83 -4.04
N ASN A 358 -8.38 -3.72 -4.33
CA ASN A 358 -8.75 -2.73 -3.33
C ASN A 358 -9.71 -3.35 -2.30
N GLY A 359 -9.31 -3.37 -1.03
CA GLY A 359 -10.05 -4.02 0.07
C GLY A 359 -11.37 -3.33 0.46
N GLN A 360 -11.68 -2.19 -0.14
CA GLN A 360 -12.92 -1.44 0.07
C GLN A 360 -13.79 -1.43 -1.19
N THR A 361 -13.21 -1.08 -2.35
CA THR A 361 -13.97 -0.85 -3.59
C THR A 361 -14.06 -2.08 -4.49
N GLY A 362 -13.16 -3.04 -4.32
CA GLY A 362 -13.10 -4.23 -5.16
C GLY A 362 -12.52 -3.97 -6.55
N LYS A 363 -11.95 -2.79 -6.80
CA LYS A 363 -11.19 -2.54 -8.03
C LYS A 363 -9.94 -3.41 -8.04
N ALA A 364 -9.73 -4.13 -9.13
CA ALA A 364 -8.68 -5.12 -9.26
C ALA A 364 -7.73 -4.80 -10.41
N PHE A 365 -6.45 -5.09 -10.22
CA PHE A 365 -5.43 -5.04 -11.26
C PHE A 365 -4.40 -6.15 -11.02
N GLY A 366 -3.77 -6.62 -12.08
CA GLY A 366 -2.71 -7.61 -11.93
C GLY A 366 -2.15 -8.09 -13.24
N ASP A 367 -0.96 -8.65 -13.16
CA ASP A 367 -0.31 -9.28 -14.30
C ASP A 367 -0.92 -10.65 -14.57
N LEU A 368 -1.09 -10.98 -15.85
CA LEU A 368 -1.71 -12.23 -16.28
C LEU A 368 -0.66 -13.17 -16.88
N PRO A 369 -0.59 -14.43 -16.42
CA PRO A 369 0.23 -15.44 -17.08
C PRO A 369 -0.49 -15.91 -18.35
N ILE A 370 -0.05 -15.37 -19.49
CA ILE A 370 -0.57 -15.70 -20.80
C ILE A 370 -0.10 -17.10 -21.22
N ASP A 371 -1.03 -17.94 -21.66
CA ASP A 371 -0.77 -19.24 -22.24
C ASP A 371 -0.57 -19.13 -23.76
N ASN A 372 0.70 -19.09 -24.17
CA ASN A 372 1.08 -19.04 -25.58
C ASN A 372 0.56 -20.25 -26.39
N LYS A 373 0.30 -21.41 -25.77
CA LYS A 373 -0.25 -22.57 -26.46
C LYS A 373 -1.70 -22.33 -26.86
N LEU A 374 -2.48 -21.67 -26.01
CA LEU A 374 -3.86 -21.29 -26.34
C LEU A 374 -3.89 -20.27 -27.48
N ILE A 375 -2.96 -19.31 -27.48
CA ILE A 375 -2.83 -18.33 -28.56
C ILE A 375 -2.47 -19.03 -29.88
N PHE A 376 -1.44 -19.86 -29.88
CA PHE A 376 -0.99 -20.55 -31.09
C PHE A 376 -2.07 -21.46 -31.68
N ARG A 377 -2.80 -22.18 -30.82
CA ARG A 377 -3.95 -23.00 -31.24
C ARG A 377 -5.02 -22.17 -31.96
N ASP A 378 -5.44 -21.06 -31.35
CA ASP A 378 -6.51 -20.23 -31.92
C ASP A 378 -6.03 -19.52 -33.20
N ALA A 379 -4.76 -19.08 -33.25
CA ALA A 379 -4.15 -18.52 -34.44
C ALA A 379 -4.05 -19.54 -35.58
N ALA A 380 -3.67 -20.80 -35.29
CA ALA A 380 -3.62 -21.87 -36.28
C ALA A 380 -5.01 -22.20 -36.83
N ILE A 381 -6.04 -22.28 -35.97
CA ILE A 381 -7.43 -22.49 -36.41
C ILE A 381 -7.89 -21.35 -37.32
N PHE A 382 -7.65 -20.10 -36.91
CA PHE A 382 -7.99 -18.93 -37.72
C PHE A 382 -7.26 -18.95 -39.07
N GLY A 383 -5.97 -19.26 -39.08
CA GLY A 383 -5.16 -19.37 -40.30
C GLY A 383 -5.71 -20.43 -41.26
N ILE A 384 -6.10 -21.61 -40.76
CA ILE A 384 -6.72 -22.67 -41.57
C ILE A 384 -8.07 -22.21 -42.15
N VAL A 385 -8.90 -21.54 -41.35
CA VAL A 385 -10.21 -21.03 -41.82
C VAL A 385 -10.02 -19.99 -42.93
N VAL A 386 -9.13 -19.02 -42.73
CA VAL A 386 -8.80 -18.01 -43.76
C VAL A 386 -8.26 -18.66 -45.01
N PHE A 387 -7.35 -19.63 -44.88
CA PHE A 387 -6.80 -20.38 -45.99
C PHE A 387 -7.89 -21.10 -46.82
N ILE A 388 -8.83 -21.78 -46.16
CA ILE A 388 -9.97 -22.44 -46.83
C ILE A 388 -10.86 -21.42 -47.54
N LEU A 389 -11.17 -20.28 -46.90
CA LEU A 389 -12.00 -19.23 -47.51
C LEU A 389 -11.33 -18.61 -48.74
N VAL A 390 -10.02 -18.41 -48.73
CA VAL A 390 -9.25 -17.92 -49.89
C VAL A 390 -9.27 -18.95 -51.02
N LEU A 391 -9.10 -20.25 -50.71
CA LEU A 391 -9.20 -21.31 -51.73
C LEU A 391 -10.59 -21.38 -52.36
N LEU A 392 -11.66 -21.28 -51.56
CA LEU A 392 -13.03 -21.26 -52.06
C LEU A 392 -13.31 -19.99 -52.87
N GLY A 393 -12.92 -18.81 -52.39
CA GLY A 393 -13.08 -17.55 -53.11
C GLY A 393 -12.32 -17.53 -54.44
N GLY A 394 -11.09 -18.05 -54.47
CA GLY A 394 -10.31 -18.23 -55.70
C GLY A 394 -10.98 -19.20 -56.69
N ALA A 395 -11.61 -20.27 -56.20
CA ALA A 395 -12.35 -21.22 -57.03
C ALA A 395 -13.67 -20.66 -57.61
N PHE A 396 -14.25 -19.61 -57.00
CA PHE A 396 -15.46 -18.94 -57.51
C PHE A 396 -15.16 -17.74 -58.43
N ILE A 397 -13.93 -17.24 -58.45
CA ILE A 397 -13.50 -16.10 -59.27
C ILE A 397 -12.87 -16.56 -60.61
N TRP A 398 -12.66 -17.86 -60.81
CA TRP A 398 -12.07 -18.44 -62.02
C TRP A 398 -13.04 -19.27 -62.83
#